data_AF-A0A4Q9LPX5-F1
#
_entry.id   AF-A0A4Q9LPX5-F1
#
_cell.length_a   1.000
_cell.length_b   1.000
_cell.length_c   1.000
_cell.angle_alpha   90.00
_cell.angle_beta   90.00
_cell.angle_gamma   90.00
#
_symmetry.space_group_name_H-M   'P 1'
#
loop_
_entity.id
_entity.type
_entity.pdbx_description
1 polymer ?
#
loop_
_entity_poly.entity_id
_entity_poly.type
_entity_poly.pdbx_seq_one_letter_code
_entity_poly.pdbx_strand_id
1 'polypeptide(L)'
;MCDFSIDNSNVKTFSNLTNLKELNVHSIKFQNIYFSDLFCTSQKYNIKRLEFNKIKIFKRDLIFIANLEHIKELKFLICDIYQETYQNIKMLFITKFYIELRYYGGDENISEEFIQSLKDV
;
A
#
# COMPACT_ATOMS: atom_id res chain seq x y z
N MET A 1 4.94 18.71 14.16
CA MET A 1 4.73 18.28 12.76
C MET A 1 3.28 18.62 12.42
N CYS A 2 3.02 19.13 11.21
CA CYS A 2 1.63 19.24 10.75
C CYS A 2 1.15 17.83 10.41
N ASP A 3 0.06 17.39 11.02
CA ASP A 3 -0.59 16.15 10.64
C ASP A 3 -1.26 16.36 9.28
N PHE A 4 -0.56 16.03 8.20
CA PHE A 4 -1.15 16.02 6.87
C PHE A 4 -2.03 14.77 6.75
N SER A 5 -3.33 14.98 6.61
CA SER A 5 -4.30 13.92 6.44
C SER A 5 -4.94 13.96 5.06
N ILE A 6 -5.26 12.78 4.55
CA ILE A 6 -6.05 12.62 3.33
C ILE A 6 -7.41 12.07 3.72
N ASP A 7 -8.47 12.63 3.14
CA ASP A 7 -9.85 12.24 3.33
C ASP A 7 -10.63 12.24 1.99
N ASN A 8 -11.96 12.10 2.07
CA ASN A 8 -12.84 12.06 0.91
C ASN A 8 -12.76 13.31 0.01
N SER A 9 -12.32 14.46 0.53
CA SER A 9 -12.15 15.67 -0.27
C SER A 9 -11.04 15.52 -1.33
N ASN A 10 -10.07 14.63 -1.10
CA ASN A 10 -8.96 14.39 -2.02
C ASN A 10 -9.31 13.43 -3.16
N VAL A 11 -10.39 12.65 -3.04
CA VAL A 11 -10.76 11.60 -4.01
C VAL A 11 -10.91 12.16 -5.42
N LYS A 12 -11.58 13.30 -5.57
CA LYS A 12 -11.76 13.94 -6.89
C LYS A 12 -10.42 14.36 -7.52
N THR A 13 -9.46 14.77 -6.71
CA THR A 13 -8.14 15.17 -7.21
C THR A 13 -7.36 13.95 -7.66
N PHE A 14 -7.28 12.91 -6.82
CA PHE A 14 -6.52 11.70 -7.14
C PHE A 14 -7.12 10.89 -8.28
N SER A 15 -8.45 10.83 -8.39
CA SER A 15 -9.11 10.08 -9.46
C SER A 15 -8.73 10.59 -10.85
N ASN A 16 -8.44 11.88 -10.98
CA ASN A 16 -8.02 12.51 -12.23
C ASN A 16 -6.53 12.31 -12.59
N LEU A 17 -5.71 11.72 -11.71
CA LEU A 17 -4.27 11.51 -11.92
C LEU A 17 -3.96 10.29 -12.81
N THR A 18 -4.59 10.19 -13.98
CA THR A 18 -4.44 9.04 -14.91
C THR A 18 -3.02 8.83 -15.43
N ASN A 19 -2.28 9.93 -15.58
CA ASN A 19 -0.91 9.93 -16.08
C ASN A 19 0.14 9.74 -14.98
N LEU A 20 -0.28 9.54 -13.72
CA LEU A 20 0.62 9.30 -12.60
C LEU A 20 1.43 8.02 -12.86
N LYS A 21 2.75 8.16 -12.89
CA LYS A 21 3.68 7.03 -13.09
C LYS A 21 4.22 6.49 -11.78
N GLU A 22 4.43 7.36 -10.80
CA GLU A 22 5.08 7.05 -9.53
C GLU A 22 4.38 7.83 -8.41
N LEU A 23 4.11 7.17 -7.30
CA LEU A 23 3.51 7.78 -6.11
C LEU A 23 4.17 7.26 -4.84
N ASN A 24 4.65 8.19 -4.03
CA ASN A 24 5.26 7.91 -2.74
C ASN A 24 4.39 8.52 -1.64
N VAL A 25 3.93 7.69 -0.71
CA VAL A 25 3.05 8.09 0.39
C VAL A 25 3.79 7.86 1.70
N HIS A 26 4.16 8.95 2.38
CA HIS A 26 5.00 8.90 3.58
C HIS A 26 4.31 9.55 4.78
N SER A 27 4.10 8.79 5.85
CA SER A 27 3.57 9.28 7.14
C SER A 27 2.28 10.11 7.01
N ILE A 28 1.38 9.68 6.12
CA ILE A 28 0.08 10.32 5.91
C ILE A 28 -1.00 9.55 6.68
N LYS A 29 -1.88 10.29 7.37
CA LYS A 29 -3.07 9.72 8.00
C LYS A 29 -4.25 9.70 7.03
N PHE A 30 -4.74 8.51 6.68
CA PHE A 30 -5.99 8.34 5.95
C PHE A 30 -7.16 8.43 6.93
N GLN A 31 -8.03 9.43 6.78
CA GLN A 31 -9.18 9.66 7.66
C GLN A 31 -10.45 9.09 7.05
N ASN A 32 -10.93 7.96 7.61
CA ASN A 32 -12.15 7.27 7.18
C ASN A 32 -12.18 6.87 5.70
N ILE A 33 -11.00 6.68 5.11
CA ILE A 33 -10.82 6.22 3.72
C ILE A 33 -9.68 5.20 3.64
N TYR A 34 -9.70 4.40 2.58
CA TYR A 34 -8.62 3.53 2.19
C TYR A 34 -7.80 4.17 1.06
N PHE A 35 -6.55 3.74 0.83
CA PHE A 35 -5.75 4.24 -0.29
C PHE A 35 -6.46 4.01 -1.64
N SER A 36 -7.09 2.85 -1.78
CA SER A 36 -7.89 2.48 -2.95
C SER A 36 -9.10 3.39 -3.21
N ASP A 37 -9.64 4.08 -2.19
CA ASP A 37 -10.75 5.02 -2.38
C ASP A 37 -10.33 6.29 -3.12
N LEU A 38 -9.02 6.59 -3.18
CA LEU A 38 -8.51 7.73 -3.93
C LEU A 38 -8.62 7.58 -5.46
N PHE A 39 -8.84 6.35 -5.94
CA PHE A 39 -8.81 6.02 -7.35
C PHE A 39 -10.17 5.53 -7.85
N CYS A 40 -10.51 5.89 -9.08
CA CYS A 40 -11.74 5.46 -9.73
C CYS A 40 -11.53 4.10 -10.41
N THR A 41 -12.21 3.06 -9.93
CA THR A 41 -12.03 1.69 -10.44
C THR A 41 -12.48 1.50 -11.89
N SER A 42 -13.31 2.39 -12.44
CA SER A 42 -13.68 2.39 -13.87
C SER A 42 -12.63 3.01 -14.78
N GLN A 43 -11.52 3.51 -14.22
CA GLN A 43 -10.47 4.22 -14.96
C GLN A 43 -9.17 3.42 -14.95
N LYS A 44 -8.45 3.49 -16.08
CA LYS A 44 -7.10 2.91 -16.19
C LYS A 44 -6.06 3.91 -15.70
N TYR A 45 -5.09 3.41 -14.94
CA TYR A 45 -3.97 4.19 -14.40
C TYR A 45 -2.64 3.67 -14.92
N ASN A 46 -1.71 4.57 -15.24
CA ASN A 46 -0.38 4.24 -15.74
C ASN A 46 0.69 4.18 -14.62
N ILE A 47 0.27 3.82 -13.41
CA ILE A 47 1.14 3.76 -12.24
C ILE A 47 2.08 2.57 -12.41
N LYS A 48 3.38 2.84 -12.32
CA LYS A 48 4.48 1.89 -12.46
C LYS A 48 5.21 1.64 -11.15
N ARG A 49 5.24 2.63 -10.26
CA ARG A 49 5.87 2.50 -8.94
C ARG A 49 4.98 3.03 -7.83
N LEU A 50 4.88 2.28 -6.75
CA LEU A 50 4.24 2.70 -5.52
C LEU A 50 5.21 2.48 -4.35
N GLU A 51 5.39 3.52 -3.55
CA GLU A 51 6.12 3.44 -2.30
C GLU A 51 5.24 3.90 -1.15
N PHE A 52 5.13 3.06 -0.14
CA PHE A 52 4.38 3.29 1.08
C PHE A 52 5.34 3.28 2.25
N ASN A 53 5.30 4.31 3.07
CA ASN A 53 6.19 4.44 4.21
C ASN A 53 5.44 4.97 5.45
N LYS A 54 5.47 4.22 6.55
CA LYS A 54 4.78 4.58 7.80
C LYS A 54 3.30 4.87 7.60
N ILE A 55 2.63 3.99 6.87
CA ILE A 55 1.19 4.06 6.66
C ILE A 55 0.53 2.71 6.91
N LYS A 56 -0.78 2.75 7.13
CA LYS A 56 -1.61 1.56 7.27
C LYS A 56 -2.11 1.10 5.90
N ILE A 57 -1.97 -0.20 5.62
CA ILE A 57 -2.40 -0.82 4.36
C ILE A 57 -3.40 -1.93 4.66
N PHE A 58 -4.50 -1.93 3.92
CA PHE A 58 -5.56 -2.92 4.09
C PHE A 58 -5.67 -3.85 2.88
N LYS A 59 -6.29 -5.02 3.07
CA LYS A 59 -6.52 -6.01 1.99
C LYS A 59 -7.14 -5.39 0.73
N ARG A 60 -8.12 -4.48 0.89
CA ARG A 60 -8.77 -3.81 -0.25
C ARG A 60 -7.78 -2.97 -1.06
N ASP A 61 -6.82 -2.32 -0.41
CA ASP A 61 -5.78 -1.53 -1.10
C ASP A 61 -4.88 -2.41 -1.95
N LEU A 62 -4.51 -3.58 -1.43
CA LEU A 62 -3.73 -4.55 -2.20
C LEU A 62 -4.50 -5.10 -3.40
N ILE A 63 -5.80 -5.38 -3.26
CA ILE A 63 -6.65 -5.82 -4.38
C ILE A 63 -6.67 -4.77 -5.49
N PHE A 64 -6.79 -3.48 -5.12
CA PHE A 64 -6.69 -2.39 -6.08
C PHE A 64 -5.31 -2.37 -6.77
N ILE A 65 -4.22 -2.42 -5.99
CA ILE A 65 -2.85 -2.38 -6.52
C ILE A 65 -2.59 -3.56 -7.46
N ALA A 66 -3.13 -4.74 -7.15
CA ALA A 66 -3.01 -5.94 -7.99
C ALA A 66 -3.69 -5.79 -9.36
N ASN A 67 -4.69 -4.91 -9.46
CA ASN A 67 -5.40 -4.62 -10.70
C ASN A 67 -4.72 -3.52 -11.55
N LEU A 68 -3.62 -2.91 -11.08
CA LEU A 68 -2.87 -1.95 -11.87
C LEU A 68 -2.06 -2.67 -12.96
N GLU A 69 -2.50 -2.54 -14.22
CA GLU A 69 -1.93 -3.25 -15.39
C GLU A 69 -0.43 -2.97 -15.63
N HIS A 70 0.10 -1.87 -15.09
CA HIS A 70 1.45 -1.38 -15.39
C HIS A 70 2.38 -1.28 -14.18
N ILE A 71 1.94 -1.71 -13.00
CA ILE A 71 2.78 -1.69 -11.80
C ILE A 71 4.03 -2.57 -12.04
N LYS A 72 5.19 -2.12 -11.57
CA LYS A 72 6.47 -2.82 -11.72
C LYS A 72 7.18 -2.97 -10.40
N GLU A 73 7.01 -1.98 -9.53
CA GLU A 73 7.69 -1.86 -8.26
C GLU A 73 6.71 -1.44 -7.18
N LEU A 74 6.72 -2.20 -6.09
CA LEU A 74 5.89 -1.95 -4.92
C LEU A 74 6.78 -2.05 -3.67
N LYS A 75 6.86 -0.96 -2.92
CA LYS A 75 7.68 -0.87 -1.71
C LYS A 75 6.82 -0.58 -0.50
N PHE A 76 6.99 -1.38 0.55
CA PHE A 76 6.42 -1.13 1.86
C PHE A 76 7.55 -0.97 2.88
N LEU A 77 7.62 0.21 3.50
CA LEU A 77 8.59 0.55 4.52
C LEU A 77 7.86 0.89 5.82
N ILE A 78 8.11 0.16 6.90
CA ILE A 78 7.51 0.47 8.23
C ILE A 78 5.98 0.64 8.12
N CYS A 79 5.31 -0.17 7.29
CA CYS A 79 3.86 -0.08 7.11
C CYS A 79 3.15 -1.00 8.09
N ASP A 80 2.00 -0.56 8.61
CA ASP A 80 1.08 -1.40 9.39
C ASP A 80 0.24 -2.23 8.42
N ILE A 81 0.57 -3.52 8.29
CA ILE A 81 -0.07 -4.49 7.39
C ILE A 81 -0.54 -5.68 8.24
N TYR A 82 -1.86 -5.86 8.34
CA TYR A 82 -2.43 -7.00 9.07
C TYR A 82 -1.98 -8.36 8.47
N GLN A 83 -1.82 -9.38 9.32
CA GLN A 83 -1.28 -10.69 8.91
C GLN A 83 -2.03 -11.34 7.73
N GLU A 84 -3.37 -11.33 7.75
CA GLU A 84 -4.16 -11.82 6.61
C GLU A 84 -3.88 -11.02 5.34
N THR A 85 -3.67 -9.71 5.46
CA THR A 85 -3.33 -8.81 4.35
C THR A 85 -1.95 -9.16 3.77
N TYR A 86 -0.99 -9.56 4.61
CA TYR A 86 0.33 -10.00 4.17
C TYR A 86 0.30 -11.29 3.33
N GLN A 87 -0.52 -12.28 3.70
CA GLN A 87 -0.70 -13.47 2.88
C GLN A 87 -1.28 -13.13 1.51
N ASN A 88 -2.15 -12.11 1.43
CA ASN A 88 -2.62 -11.59 0.15
C ASN A 88 -1.50 -10.92 -0.66
N ILE A 89 -0.53 -10.24 -0.04
CA ILE A 89 0.65 -9.71 -0.76
C ILE A 89 1.41 -10.85 -1.43
N LYS A 90 1.70 -11.91 -0.67
CA LYS A 90 2.39 -13.10 -1.18
C LYS A 90 1.64 -13.73 -2.35
N MET A 91 0.33 -13.93 -2.20
CA MET A 91 -0.51 -14.56 -3.22
C MET A 91 -0.67 -13.70 -4.49
N LEU A 92 -0.82 -12.38 -4.35
CA LEU A 92 -1.17 -11.49 -5.47
C LEU A 92 0.05 -11.06 -6.31
N PHE A 93 1.24 -10.97 -5.72
CA PHE A 93 2.34 -10.23 -6.34
C PHE A 93 3.65 -11.00 -6.55
N ILE A 94 3.87 -12.18 -5.93
CA ILE A 94 5.17 -12.89 -5.94
C ILE A 94 5.67 -13.30 -7.34
N THR A 95 4.78 -13.44 -8.32
CA THR A 95 5.15 -13.98 -9.64
C THR A 95 5.30 -12.94 -10.76
N LYS A 96 4.99 -11.65 -10.52
CA LYS A 96 4.93 -10.63 -11.58
C LYS A 96 5.68 -9.31 -11.30
N PHE A 97 6.11 -9.04 -10.06
CA PHE A 97 6.59 -7.71 -9.67
C PHE A 97 7.79 -7.77 -8.73
N TYR A 98 8.60 -6.71 -8.73
CA TYR A 98 9.59 -6.49 -7.67
C TYR A 98 8.88 -5.91 -6.45
N ILE A 99 8.85 -6.68 -5.36
CA ILE A 99 8.29 -6.25 -4.08
C ILE A 99 9.43 -6.13 -3.09
N GLU A 100 9.49 -5.00 -2.40
CA GLU A 100 10.42 -4.81 -1.30
C GLU A 100 9.65 -4.56 0.00
N LEU A 101 9.93 -5.39 1.01
CA LEU A 101 9.32 -5.31 2.34
C LEU A 101 10.45 -5.04 3.34
N ARG A 102 10.51 -3.81 3.88
CA ARG A 102 11.50 -3.41 4.89
C ARG A 102 10.82 -3.11 6.22
N TYR A 103 11.20 -3.88 7.24
CA TYR A 103 10.82 -3.66 8.64
C TYR A 103 12.04 -3.14 9.40
N TYR A 104 11.87 -2.04 10.14
CA TYR A 104 12.88 -1.55 11.07
C TYR A 104 12.37 -1.87 12.48
N GLY A 105 12.99 -2.86 13.13
CA GLY A 105 12.62 -3.31 14.47
C GLY A 105 12.94 -2.24 15.50
N GLY A 106 11.94 -1.42 15.83
CA GLY A 106 12.03 -0.39 16.85
C GLY A 106 10.66 0.27 16.97
N ASP A 107 9.84 -0.27 17.87
CA ASP A 107 8.57 0.27 18.32
C ASP A 107 7.55 0.62 17.22
N GLU A 108 6.86 -0.40 16.66
CA GLU A 108 5.41 -0.39 16.38
C GLU A 108 4.98 -1.67 15.60
N ASN A 109 4.04 -2.42 16.20
CA ASN A 109 3.11 -3.39 15.60
C ASN A 109 3.63 -4.42 14.58
N ILE A 110 4.65 -5.19 14.96
CA ILE A 110 4.81 -6.53 14.38
C ILE A 110 4.24 -7.51 15.41
N SER A 111 3.09 -8.14 15.15
CA SER A 111 2.55 -9.14 16.08
C SER A 111 3.56 -10.28 16.25
N GLU A 112 3.75 -10.80 17.46
CA GLU A 112 4.67 -11.93 17.70
C GLU A 112 4.34 -13.14 16.80
N GLU A 113 3.06 -13.32 16.50
CA GLU A 113 2.54 -14.29 15.53
C GLU A 113 3.14 -14.11 14.12
N PHE A 114 3.39 -12.87 13.70
CA PHE A 114 4.06 -12.57 12.42
C PHE A 114 5.52 -13.01 12.42
N ILE A 115 6.27 -12.73 13.49
CA ILE A 115 7.67 -13.17 13.63
C ILE A 115 7.73 -14.71 13.57
N GLN A 116 6.75 -15.38 14.16
CA GLN A 116 6.68 -16.83 14.14
C GLN A 116 6.41 -17.37 12.73
N SER A 117 5.52 -16.75 11.95
CA SER A 117 5.22 -17.17 10.57
C SER A 117 6.39 -17.04 9.57
N LEU A 118 7.45 -16.31 9.92
CA LEU A 118 8.68 -16.22 9.14
C LEU A 118 9.65 -17.38 9.41
N LYS A 119 9.50 -18.08 10.54
CA LYS A 119 10.36 -19.21 10.93
C LYS A 119 9.87 -20.55 10.35
N ASP A 120 8.63 -20.61 9.88
CA ASP A 120 7.99 -21.82 9.36
C ASP A 120 8.08 -21.95 7.81
N VAL A 121 9.08 -21.29 7.20
CA VAL A 121 9.40 -21.33 5.75
C VAL A 121 10.70 -22.09 5.52
#